data_AF-A0A0C9UYS0-F1
#
_entry.id   AF-A0A0C9UYS0-F1
#
_cell.length_a   1.000
_cell.length_b   1.000
_cell.length_c   1.000
_cell.angle_alpha   90.00
_cell.angle_beta   90.00
_cell.angle_gamma   90.00
#
_symmetry.space_group_name_H-M   'P 1'
#
loop_
_entity.id
_entity.type
_entity.pdbx_description
1 polymer ?
#
loop_
_entity_poly.entity_id
_entity_poly.type
_entity_poly.pdbx_seq_one_letter_code
_entity_poly.pdbx_strand_id
1 'polypeptide(L)'
;MKQLAKEVEAKTDLGDGLPYSISVYNLQDDRYSSIVNLRRNWDSFIDSVLREWKTCNVISVLLLSAILTILQIESAADDPLTRYSALTSLICALMSLLYGGVYIICFSRMKRTHKAAVWAEEAQRSKTSLWWNVWVLLAMPTVWLAWSLISYLICIMAFVWRTGTANEPTSPPLSSESALVPRIIISSILTVGLIYFGFIISTLRRYG
;
A
#
# COMPACT_ATOMS: atom_id res chain seq x y z
N MET A 1 -28.58 -17.30 3.00
CA MET A 1 -27.12 -17.38 2.72
C MET A 1 -26.30 -17.57 4.00
N LYS A 2 -26.41 -16.69 5.01
CA LYS A 2 -25.63 -16.80 6.28
C LYS A 2 -25.91 -18.10 7.08
N GLN A 3 -27.19 -18.50 7.20
CA GLN A 3 -27.56 -19.78 7.82
C GLN A 3 -27.10 -21.01 7.02
N LEU A 4 -27.26 -20.98 5.69
CA LEU A 4 -26.84 -22.06 4.78
C LEU A 4 -25.32 -22.29 4.80
N ALA A 5 -24.50 -21.25 4.86
CA ALA A 5 -23.04 -21.39 4.96
C ALA A 5 -22.63 -22.08 6.27
N LYS A 6 -23.35 -21.77 7.38
CA LYS A 6 -23.12 -22.36 8.69
C LYS A 6 -23.54 -23.83 8.75
N GLU A 7 -24.65 -24.19 8.10
CA GLU A 7 -25.12 -25.58 7.98
C GLU A 7 -24.23 -26.44 7.09
N VAL A 8 -23.67 -25.88 6.01
CA VAL A 8 -22.75 -26.58 5.11
C VAL A 8 -21.42 -26.88 5.82
N GLU A 9 -20.89 -25.94 6.61
CA GLU A 9 -19.67 -26.14 7.39
C GLU A 9 -19.87 -27.23 8.46
N ALA A 10 -21.03 -27.21 9.16
CA ALA A 10 -21.39 -28.26 10.12
C ALA A 10 -21.62 -29.65 9.47
N LYS A 11 -22.07 -29.71 8.21
CA LYS A 11 -22.22 -30.97 7.44
C LYS A 11 -20.90 -31.53 6.92
N THR A 12 -19.92 -30.66 6.65
CA THR A 12 -18.61 -31.08 6.13
C THR A 12 -17.79 -31.79 7.21
N ASP A 13 -18.02 -31.46 8.48
CA ASP A 13 -17.41 -32.14 9.64
C ASP A 13 -18.10 -33.47 10.03
N LEU A 14 -19.25 -33.82 9.45
CA LEU A 14 -20.12 -34.92 9.90
C LEU A 14 -20.39 -36.02 8.85
N GLY A 15 -19.75 -35.98 7.68
CA GLY A 15 -20.25 -36.63 6.47
C GLY A 15 -19.65 -37.96 6.03
N ASP A 16 -19.34 -38.90 6.92
CA ASP A 16 -19.12 -40.31 6.56
C ASP A 16 -20.43 -41.11 6.72
N GLY A 17 -21.21 -41.22 5.65
CA GLY A 17 -22.29 -42.21 5.53
C GLY A 17 -23.72 -41.67 5.67
N LEU A 18 -24.39 -41.47 4.52
CA LEU A 18 -25.64 -42.16 4.14
C LEU A 18 -26.21 -41.59 2.82
N PRO A 19 -26.83 -42.41 1.95
CA PRO A 19 -27.25 -42.03 0.61
C PRO A 19 -28.76 -41.75 0.53
N TYR A 20 -29.19 -40.58 0.03
CA TYR A 20 -30.51 -40.39 -0.61
C TYR A 20 -30.61 -39.03 -1.33
N SER A 21 -31.24 -39.02 -2.52
CA SER A 21 -31.81 -37.89 -3.29
C SER A 21 -30.97 -37.17 -4.38
N ILE A 22 -30.88 -37.79 -5.56
CA ILE A 22 -30.23 -37.29 -6.81
C ILE A 22 -30.73 -35.89 -7.28
N SER A 23 -31.96 -35.47 -6.95
CA SER A 23 -32.48 -34.14 -7.30
C SER A 23 -32.13 -33.03 -6.29
N VAL A 24 -31.86 -33.38 -5.03
CA VAL A 24 -31.33 -32.46 -4.02
C VAL A 24 -29.83 -32.27 -4.22
N TYR A 25 -29.11 -33.31 -4.68
CA TYR A 25 -27.68 -33.18 -5.01
C TYR A 25 -27.43 -32.09 -6.04
N ASN A 26 -28.17 -31.98 -7.14
CA ASN A 26 -27.86 -30.96 -8.17
C ASN A 26 -28.03 -29.51 -7.67
N LEU A 27 -29.10 -29.20 -6.92
CA LEU A 27 -29.30 -27.87 -6.32
C LEU A 27 -28.38 -27.60 -5.11
N GLN A 28 -27.96 -28.65 -4.42
CA GLN A 28 -27.00 -28.57 -3.33
C GLN A 28 -25.58 -28.43 -3.88
N ASP A 29 -25.25 -29.07 -5.00
CA ASP A 29 -23.95 -29.07 -5.68
C ASP A 29 -23.66 -27.72 -6.32
N ASP A 30 -24.63 -27.10 -6.99
CA ASP A 30 -24.50 -25.73 -7.51
C ASP A 30 -24.26 -24.70 -6.40
N ARG A 31 -24.95 -24.82 -5.26
CA ARG A 31 -24.79 -23.89 -4.12
C ARG A 31 -23.52 -24.19 -3.32
N TYR A 32 -23.16 -25.46 -3.17
CA TYR A 32 -21.95 -25.89 -2.47
C TYR A 32 -20.70 -25.49 -3.26
N SER A 33 -20.67 -25.76 -4.56
CA SER A 33 -19.60 -25.33 -5.45
C SER A 33 -19.45 -23.80 -5.48
N SER A 34 -20.55 -23.05 -5.45
CA SER A 34 -20.54 -21.58 -5.34
C SER A 34 -19.92 -21.10 -4.02
N ILE A 35 -20.23 -21.73 -2.88
CA ILE A 35 -19.66 -21.39 -1.57
C ILE A 35 -18.16 -21.73 -1.51
N VAL A 36 -17.78 -22.89 -2.05
CA VAL A 36 -16.37 -23.32 -2.13
C VAL A 36 -15.56 -22.40 -3.03
N ASN A 37 -16.11 -21.99 -4.18
CA ASN A 37 -15.47 -21.05 -5.09
C ASN A 37 -15.36 -19.65 -4.47
N LEU A 38 -16.40 -19.17 -3.79
CA LEU A 38 -16.35 -17.91 -3.04
C LEU A 38 -15.27 -17.93 -1.97
N ARG A 39 -15.17 -19.02 -1.20
CA ARG A 39 -14.12 -19.20 -0.20
C ARG A 39 -12.73 -19.15 -0.83
N ARG A 40 -12.51 -19.92 -1.90
CA ARG A 40 -11.22 -19.95 -2.60
C ARG A 40 -10.82 -18.57 -3.13
N ASN A 41 -11.76 -17.86 -3.75
CA ASN A 41 -11.53 -16.51 -4.26
C ASN A 41 -11.26 -15.51 -3.13
N TRP A 42 -11.97 -15.64 -2.00
CA TRP A 42 -11.75 -14.82 -0.82
C TRP A 42 -10.39 -15.04 -0.19
N ASP A 43 -10.00 -16.30 0.00
CA ASP A 43 -8.69 -16.65 0.56
C ASP A 43 -7.57 -16.10 -0.32
N SER A 44 -7.69 -16.26 -1.65
CA SER A 44 -6.75 -15.68 -2.61
C SER A 44 -6.72 -14.15 -2.56
N PHE A 45 -7.87 -13.49 -2.43
CA PHE A 45 -7.94 -12.03 -2.32
C PHE A 45 -7.25 -11.53 -1.05
N ILE A 46 -7.58 -12.11 0.11
CA ILE A 46 -6.96 -11.75 1.39
C ILE A 46 -5.46 -12.00 1.35
N ASP A 47 -4.99 -13.09 0.76
CA ASP A 47 -3.56 -13.38 0.65
C ASP A 47 -2.84 -12.37 -0.26
N SER A 48 -3.44 -11.95 -1.37
CA SER A 48 -2.89 -10.88 -2.22
C SER A 48 -2.81 -9.55 -1.46
N VAL A 49 -3.90 -9.11 -0.82
CA VAL A 49 -3.95 -7.85 -0.07
C VAL A 49 -2.97 -7.84 1.11
N LEU A 50 -2.89 -8.94 1.86
CA LEU A 50 -1.93 -9.07 2.96
C LEU A 50 -0.48 -9.03 2.46
N ARG A 51 -0.18 -9.61 1.29
CA ARG A 51 1.15 -9.54 0.68
C ARG A 51 1.50 -8.11 0.28
N GLU A 52 0.58 -7.41 -0.37
CA GLU A 52 0.76 -6.01 -0.76
C GLU A 52 1.04 -5.11 0.44
N TRP A 53 0.25 -5.23 1.51
CA TRP A 53 0.46 -4.44 2.72
C TRP A 53 1.77 -4.79 3.42
N LYS A 54 2.18 -6.06 3.48
CA LYS A 54 3.49 -6.44 4.02
C LYS A 54 4.62 -5.73 3.26
N THR A 55 4.56 -5.74 1.93
CA THR A 55 5.51 -5.02 1.10
C THR A 55 5.49 -3.53 1.38
N CYS A 56 4.31 -2.90 1.48
CA CYS A 56 4.19 -1.48 1.83
C CYS A 56 4.83 -1.17 3.19
N ASN A 57 4.62 -1.99 4.22
CA ASN A 57 5.24 -1.78 5.53
C ASN A 57 6.77 -1.86 5.48
N VAL A 58 7.33 -2.83 4.75
CA VAL A 58 8.78 -2.93 4.56
C VAL A 58 9.32 -1.66 3.90
N ILE A 59 8.66 -1.18 2.84
CA ILE A 59 9.05 0.06 2.17
C ILE A 59 8.93 1.26 3.13
N SER A 60 7.87 1.35 3.92
CA SER A 60 7.71 2.41 4.93
C SER A 60 8.85 2.42 5.94
N VAL A 61 9.28 1.27 6.46
CA VAL A 61 10.44 1.19 7.38
C VAL A 61 11.72 1.65 6.70
N LEU A 62 11.99 1.18 5.48
CA LEU A 62 13.17 1.60 4.71
C LEU A 62 13.17 3.11 4.46
N LEU A 63 12.01 3.65 4.11
CA LEU A 63 11.82 5.08 3.87
C LEU A 63 12.00 5.90 5.16
N LEU A 64 11.47 5.44 6.30
CA LEU A 64 11.70 6.06 7.60
C LEU A 64 13.19 6.13 7.93
N SER A 65 13.94 5.04 7.73
CA SER A 65 15.39 5.03 7.93
C SER A 65 16.09 6.07 7.06
N ALA A 66 15.76 6.12 5.76
CA ALA A 66 16.34 7.08 4.83
C ALA A 66 16.02 8.55 5.19
N ILE A 67 14.80 8.83 5.65
CA ILE A 67 14.39 10.16 6.11
C ILE A 67 15.11 10.56 7.39
N LEU A 68 15.26 9.64 8.35
CA LEU A 68 15.99 9.92 9.58
C LEU A 68 17.47 10.21 9.30
N THR A 69 18.08 9.50 8.34
CA THR A 69 19.47 9.77 7.93
C THR A 69 19.63 11.15 7.31
N ILE A 70 18.72 11.61 6.44
CA ILE A 70 18.86 12.96 5.85
C ILE A 70 18.66 14.05 6.90
N LEU A 71 17.77 13.83 7.87
CA LEU A 71 17.55 14.77 8.99
C LEU A 71 18.75 14.85 9.96
N GLN A 72 19.65 13.87 9.96
CA GLN A 72 20.88 13.91 10.74
C GLN A 72 21.95 14.82 10.13
N ILE A 73 21.80 15.25 8.88
CA ILE A 73 22.74 16.15 8.22
C ILE A 73 22.39 17.59 8.65
N GLU A 74 23.33 18.30 9.30
CA GLU A 74 23.12 19.67 9.79
C GLU A 74 22.69 20.62 8.67
N SER A 75 23.34 20.56 7.50
CA SER A 75 22.97 21.37 6.33
C SER A 75 21.53 21.12 5.84
N ALA A 76 20.96 19.93 6.07
CA ALA A 76 19.56 19.63 5.71
C ALA A 76 18.58 20.12 6.79
N ALA A 77 19.02 20.13 8.06
CA ALA A 77 18.23 20.60 9.18
C ALA A 77 18.10 22.13 9.22
N ASP A 78 19.12 22.84 8.70
CA ASP A 78 19.17 24.30 8.63
C ASP A 78 18.27 24.88 7.54
N ASP A 79 18.00 24.14 6.46
CA ASP A 79 17.11 24.58 5.39
C ASP A 79 15.64 24.27 5.71
N PRO A 80 14.76 25.28 5.85
CA PRO A 80 13.36 25.05 6.25
C PRO A 80 12.58 24.17 5.26
N LEU A 81 12.83 24.30 3.95
CA LEU A 81 12.10 23.53 2.95
C LEU A 81 12.45 22.04 3.00
N THR A 82 13.74 21.73 3.08
CA THR A 82 14.24 20.35 3.24
C THR A 82 13.72 19.73 4.55
N ARG A 83 13.78 20.48 5.65
CA ARG A 83 13.29 20.00 6.96
C ARG A 83 11.79 19.73 6.97
N TYR A 84 10.95 20.67 6.52
CA TYR A 84 9.49 20.47 6.58
C TYR A 84 9.03 19.37 5.63
N SER A 85 9.59 19.29 4.41
CA SER A 85 9.26 18.19 3.48
C SER A 85 9.69 16.82 4.01
N ALA A 86 10.84 16.72 4.67
CA ALA A 86 11.27 15.51 5.37
C ALA A 86 10.31 15.12 6.50
N LEU A 87 9.90 16.07 7.34
CA LEU A 87 8.95 15.82 8.44
C LEU A 87 7.56 15.41 7.93
N THR A 88 7.05 16.04 6.87
CA THR A 88 5.81 15.63 6.22
C THR A 88 5.93 14.20 5.69
N SER A 89 7.03 13.88 5.01
CA SER A 89 7.29 12.53 4.52
C SER A 89 7.35 11.51 5.66
N LEU A 90 7.99 11.86 6.78
CA LEU A 90 8.12 11.03 7.98
C LEU A 90 6.76 10.71 8.60
N ILE A 91 5.91 11.72 8.77
CA ILE A 91 4.56 11.54 9.32
C ILE A 91 3.73 10.64 8.40
N CYS A 92 3.79 10.85 7.08
CA CYS A 92 3.08 10.01 6.13
C CYS A 92 3.57 8.55 6.14
N ALA A 93 4.89 8.31 6.23
CA ALA A 93 5.45 6.97 6.34
C ALA A 93 5.05 6.27 7.65
N LEU A 94 5.06 7.00 8.77
CA LEU A 94 4.58 6.50 10.07
C LEU A 94 3.10 6.11 9.99
N MET A 95 2.24 6.96 9.41
CA MET A 95 0.82 6.65 9.26
C MET A 95 0.60 5.43 8.37
N SER A 96 1.31 5.34 7.23
CA SER A 96 1.28 4.15 6.37
C SER A 96 1.68 2.87 7.12
N LEU A 97 2.75 2.93 7.93
CA LEU A 97 3.24 1.81 8.73
C LEU A 97 2.22 1.40 9.82
N LEU A 98 1.61 2.36 10.51
CA LEU A 98 0.60 2.08 11.53
C LEU A 98 -0.63 1.43 10.93
N TYR A 99 -1.18 2.00 9.86
CA TYR A 99 -2.35 1.44 9.18
C TYR A 99 -2.05 0.08 8.58
N GLY A 100 -0.92 -0.07 7.90
CA GLY A 100 -0.47 -1.34 7.35
C GLY A 100 -0.31 -2.42 8.41
N GLY A 101 0.33 -2.10 9.55
CA GLY A 101 0.52 -3.03 10.66
C GLY A 101 -0.80 -3.48 11.29
N VAL A 102 -1.69 -2.54 11.62
CA VAL A 102 -3.02 -2.85 12.16
C VAL A 102 -3.83 -3.69 11.17
N TYR A 103 -3.82 -3.34 9.88
CA TYR A 103 -4.59 -4.06 8.87
C TYR A 103 -4.07 -5.47 8.64
N ILE A 104 -2.76 -5.70 8.63
CA ILE A 104 -2.19 -7.05 8.54
C ILE A 104 -2.70 -7.90 9.70
N ILE A 105 -2.65 -7.41 10.94
CA ILE A 105 -3.10 -8.17 12.12
C ILE A 105 -4.62 -8.43 12.06
N CYS A 106 -5.41 -7.41 11.76
CA CYS A 106 -6.87 -7.51 11.74
C CYS A 106 -7.40 -8.39 10.60
N PHE A 107 -6.87 -8.24 9.38
CA PHE A 107 -7.30 -9.03 8.23
C PHE A 107 -6.73 -10.44 8.22
N SER A 108 -5.54 -10.67 8.80
CA SER A 108 -5.03 -12.05 9.00
C SER A 108 -5.98 -12.89 9.86
N ARG A 109 -6.71 -12.26 10.78
CA ARG A 109 -7.74 -12.92 11.61
C ARG A 109 -9.09 -13.09 10.87
N MET A 110 -9.25 -12.53 9.68
CA MET A 110 -10.52 -12.47 8.94
C MET A 110 -10.66 -13.54 7.84
N LYS A 111 -9.71 -14.47 7.73
CA LYS A 111 -9.72 -15.61 6.79
C LYS A 111 -10.88 -16.62 6.97
N ARG A 112 -11.79 -16.44 7.94
CA ARG A 112 -12.92 -17.36 8.15
C ARG A 112 -14.11 -17.03 7.23
N THR A 113 -14.63 -18.05 6.54
CA THR A 113 -15.64 -18.02 5.47
C THR A 113 -16.91 -17.22 5.78
N HIS A 114 -17.41 -17.30 7.02
CA HIS A 114 -18.61 -16.57 7.44
C HIS A 114 -18.45 -15.04 7.31
N LYS A 115 -17.22 -14.52 7.48
CA LYS A 115 -16.96 -13.09 7.35
C LYS A 115 -16.85 -12.64 5.89
N ALA A 116 -16.47 -13.53 4.98
CA ALA A 116 -16.38 -13.24 3.54
C ALA A 116 -17.75 -12.88 2.95
N ALA A 117 -18.79 -13.64 3.27
CA ALA A 117 -20.15 -13.39 2.77
C ALA A 117 -20.74 -12.07 3.30
N VAL A 118 -20.46 -11.73 4.57
CA VAL A 118 -20.88 -10.45 5.18
C VAL A 118 -20.11 -9.29 4.58
N TRP A 119 -18.82 -9.47 4.35
CA TRP A 119 -17.95 -8.43 3.79
C TRP A 119 -18.27 -8.17 2.31
N ALA A 120 -18.60 -9.20 1.53
CA ALA A 120 -19.05 -9.05 0.15
C ALA A 120 -20.40 -8.32 0.05
N GLU A 121 -21.33 -8.61 0.97
CA GLU A 121 -22.62 -7.90 1.08
C GLU A 121 -22.41 -6.42 1.47
N GLU A 122 -21.54 -6.15 2.44
CA GLU A 122 -21.20 -4.79 2.86
C GLU A 122 -20.45 -4.01 1.78
N ALA A 123 -19.55 -4.65 1.04
CA ALA A 123 -18.83 -4.06 -0.09
C ALA A 123 -19.76 -3.70 -1.26
N GLN A 124 -20.83 -4.48 -1.49
CA GLN A 124 -21.88 -4.11 -2.45
C GLN A 124 -22.74 -2.95 -1.96
N ARG A 125 -23.05 -2.91 -0.66
CA ARG A 125 -23.92 -1.88 -0.07
C ARG A 125 -23.22 -0.53 0.12
N SER A 126 -21.91 -0.54 0.39
CA SER A 126 -21.07 0.66 0.60
C SER A 126 -20.80 1.51 -0.65
N LYS A 127 -21.41 1.22 -1.81
CA LYS A 127 -21.32 2.09 -2.99
C LYS A 127 -21.90 3.51 -2.76
N THR A 128 -22.72 3.71 -1.72
CA THR A 128 -23.41 4.98 -1.46
C THR A 128 -22.71 5.93 -0.49
N SER A 129 -21.67 5.49 0.24
CA SER A 129 -20.92 6.36 1.14
C SER A 129 -19.66 6.90 0.44
N LEU A 130 -19.70 8.18 0.06
CA LEU A 130 -18.58 8.87 -0.63
C LEU A 130 -17.33 9.03 0.25
N TRP A 131 -17.49 9.09 1.58
CA TRP A 131 -16.40 9.41 2.51
C TRP A 131 -15.73 8.19 3.12
N TRP A 132 -16.40 7.03 3.16
CA TRP A 132 -15.84 5.80 3.70
C TRP A 132 -16.38 4.59 2.93
N ASN A 133 -15.50 3.97 2.15
CA ASN A 133 -15.78 2.77 1.40
C ASN A 133 -14.73 1.71 1.76
N VAL A 134 -15.11 0.45 1.73
CA VAL A 134 -14.23 -0.71 1.93
C VAL A 134 -12.99 -0.62 1.03
N TRP A 135 -13.15 -0.13 -0.20
CA TRP A 135 -12.04 0.10 -1.14
C TRP A 135 -11.07 1.18 -0.68
N VAL A 136 -11.58 2.24 -0.03
CA VAL A 136 -10.76 3.31 0.54
C VAL A 136 -9.95 2.76 1.71
N LEU A 137 -10.58 1.98 2.60
CA LEU A 137 -9.89 1.28 3.68
C LEU A 137 -8.73 0.42 3.13
N LEU A 138 -8.96 -0.31 2.04
CA LEU A 138 -7.94 -1.18 1.45
C LEU A 138 -6.74 -0.40 0.89
N ALA A 139 -6.99 0.77 0.30
CA ALA A 139 -5.97 1.58 -0.36
C ALA A 139 -5.16 2.48 0.60
N MET A 140 -5.65 2.73 1.82
CA MET A 140 -5.06 3.72 2.75
C MET A 140 -3.54 3.56 2.98
N PRO A 141 -3.00 2.38 3.32
CA PRO A 141 -1.55 2.23 3.56
C PRO A 141 -0.71 2.63 2.34
N THR A 142 -1.18 2.28 1.14
CA THR A 142 -0.50 2.58 -0.13
C THR A 142 -0.59 4.06 -0.48
N VAL A 143 -1.74 4.71 -0.25
CA VAL A 143 -1.92 6.15 -0.53
C VAL A 143 -1.03 7.00 0.38
N TRP A 144 -0.97 6.70 1.67
CA TRP A 144 -0.09 7.39 2.61
C TRP A 144 1.39 7.18 2.28
N LEU A 145 1.76 5.96 1.83
CA LEU A 145 3.11 5.67 1.37
C LEU A 145 3.46 6.46 0.10
N ALA A 146 2.54 6.58 -0.85
CA ALA A 146 2.75 7.36 -2.06
C ALA A 146 2.99 8.84 -1.75
N TRP A 147 2.20 9.44 -0.85
CA TRP A 147 2.43 10.81 -0.40
C TRP A 147 3.76 10.99 0.33
N SER A 148 4.17 9.98 1.11
CA SER A 148 5.48 9.97 1.76
C SER A 148 6.61 9.97 0.72
N LEU A 149 6.53 9.11 -0.30
CA LEU A 149 7.52 9.04 -1.39
C LEU A 149 7.61 10.34 -2.18
N ILE A 150 6.46 10.94 -2.55
CA ILE A 150 6.43 12.22 -3.27
C ILE A 150 7.08 13.31 -2.42
N SER A 151 6.73 13.41 -1.14
CA SER A 151 7.30 14.40 -0.23
C SER A 151 8.80 14.18 -0.01
N TYR A 152 9.25 12.93 0.02
CA TYR A 152 10.67 12.59 0.13
C TYR A 152 11.46 12.97 -1.12
N LEU A 153 10.89 12.77 -2.32
CA LEU A 153 11.50 13.23 -3.57
C LEU A 153 11.64 14.76 -3.60
N ILE A 154 10.63 15.48 -3.09
CA ILE A 154 10.71 16.94 -2.92
C ILE A 154 11.83 17.31 -1.94
N CYS A 155 11.96 16.59 -0.82
CA CYS A 155 13.05 16.78 0.15
C CYS A 155 14.44 16.60 -0.50
N ILE A 156 14.65 15.50 -1.23
CA ILE A 156 15.91 15.25 -1.94
C ILE A 156 16.20 16.36 -2.94
N MET A 157 15.20 16.79 -3.72
CA MET A 157 15.37 17.87 -4.69
C MET A 157 15.67 19.21 -4.02
N ALA A 158 14.98 19.54 -2.92
CA ALA A 158 15.26 20.73 -2.13
C ALA A 158 16.69 20.71 -1.59
N PHE A 159 17.13 19.59 -1.02
CA PHE A 159 18.49 19.41 -0.52
C PHE A 159 19.54 19.60 -1.63
N VAL A 160 19.40 18.91 -2.76
CA VAL A 160 20.35 18.99 -3.88
C VAL A 160 20.49 20.41 -4.44
N TRP A 161 19.39 21.14 -4.52
CA TRP A 161 19.38 22.50 -5.09
C TRP A 161 19.71 23.60 -4.10
N ARG A 162 19.51 23.40 -2.79
CA ARG A 162 19.71 24.43 -1.75
C ARG A 162 20.97 24.23 -0.91
N THR A 163 21.55 23.03 -0.90
CA THR A 163 22.87 22.79 -0.29
C THR A 163 23.98 23.37 -1.17
N GLY A 164 24.90 24.12 -0.55
CA GLY A 164 26.05 24.75 -1.22
C GLY A 164 25.79 26.13 -1.86
N THR A 165 24.59 26.71 -1.73
CA THR A 165 24.32 28.12 -2.10
C THR A 165 24.46 29.11 -0.94
N ALA A 166 24.70 28.63 0.28
CA ALA A 166 24.99 29.49 1.41
C ALA A 166 26.44 29.99 1.29
N ASN A 167 26.58 31.31 1.21
CA ASN A 167 27.87 32.00 1.19
C ASN A 167 28.66 31.69 2.47
N GLU A 168 29.43 30.60 2.49
CA GLU A 168 30.41 30.36 3.54
C GLU A 168 31.55 31.39 3.40
N PRO A 169 31.81 32.24 4.41
CA PRO A 169 32.84 33.28 4.30
C PRO A 169 34.29 32.76 4.27
N THR A 170 34.53 31.46 4.48
CA THR A 170 35.86 30.96 4.91
C THR A 170 36.41 29.80 4.07
N SER A 171 35.71 29.35 3.03
CA SER A 171 36.20 28.29 2.14
C SER A 171 36.44 28.87 0.74
N PRO A 172 37.57 28.57 0.05
CA PRO A 172 37.76 29.01 -1.33
C PRO A 172 36.55 28.50 -2.13
N PRO A 173 35.82 29.38 -2.84
CA PRO A 173 34.56 29.00 -3.45
C PRO A 173 34.84 27.89 -4.45
N LEU A 174 34.39 26.67 -4.15
CA LEU A 174 34.16 25.67 -5.18
C LEU A 174 33.34 26.37 -6.24
N SER A 175 33.93 26.54 -7.44
CA SER A 175 33.34 27.29 -8.55
C SER A 175 31.85 26.98 -8.64
N SER A 176 31.00 28.01 -8.65
CA SER A 176 29.55 27.86 -8.72
C SER A 176 29.13 26.99 -9.91
N GLU A 177 29.97 26.86 -10.94
CA GLU A 177 29.79 25.95 -12.06
C GLU A 177 29.96 24.47 -11.70
N SER A 178 30.89 24.13 -10.80
CA SER A 178 31.16 22.74 -10.39
C SER A 178 29.99 22.12 -9.59
N ALA A 179 29.18 22.94 -8.92
CA ALA A 179 27.98 22.49 -8.21
C ALA A 179 26.75 22.32 -9.13
N LEU A 180 26.74 22.94 -10.31
CA LEU A 180 25.63 22.81 -11.28
C LEU A 180 25.61 21.42 -11.93
N VAL A 181 26.79 20.86 -12.21
CA VAL A 181 26.94 19.54 -12.82
C VAL A 181 26.19 18.44 -12.05
N PRO A 182 26.42 18.22 -10.73
CA PRO A 182 25.70 17.18 -9.99
C PRO A 182 24.19 17.46 -9.90
N ARG A 183 23.75 18.72 -9.83
CA ARG A 183 22.33 19.08 -9.79
C ARG A 183 21.59 18.69 -11.07
N ILE A 184 22.21 18.97 -12.23
CA ILE A 184 21.66 18.60 -13.54
C ILE A 184 21.61 17.08 -13.68
N ILE A 185 22.69 16.38 -13.29
CA ILE A 185 22.75 14.92 -13.36
C ILE A 185 21.62 14.30 -12.51
N ILE A 186 21.49 14.67 -11.24
CA ILE A 186 20.47 14.12 -10.34
C ILE A 186 19.06 14.42 -10.84
N SER A 187 18.80 15.65 -11.30
CA SER A 187 17.48 16.05 -11.83
C SER A 187 17.13 15.31 -13.13
N SER A 188 18.11 15.09 -14.00
CA SER A 188 17.92 14.34 -15.25
C SER A 188 17.59 12.87 -14.98
N ILE A 189 18.32 12.23 -14.06
CA ILE A 189 18.08 10.84 -13.64
C ILE A 189 16.69 10.70 -13.03
N LEU A 190 16.26 11.62 -12.15
CA LEU A 190 14.91 11.57 -11.59
C LEU A 190 13.85 11.71 -12.69
N THR A 191 14.03 12.65 -13.61
CA THR A 191 13.07 12.89 -14.70
C THR A 191 12.92 11.66 -15.59
N VAL A 192 14.04 11.05 -15.98
CA VAL A 192 14.04 9.79 -16.74
C VAL A 192 13.33 8.67 -15.97
N GLY A 193 13.62 8.54 -14.66
CA GLY A 193 12.94 7.58 -13.79
C GLY A 193 11.43 7.77 -13.74
N LEU A 194 10.95 9.01 -13.62
CA LEU A 194 9.51 9.33 -13.61
C LEU A 194 8.84 9.04 -14.96
N ILE A 195 9.51 9.30 -16.08
CA ILE A 195 9.02 8.96 -17.42
C ILE A 195 8.83 7.44 -17.55
N TYR A 196 9.85 6.65 -17.17
CA TYR A 196 9.74 5.19 -17.19
C TYR A 196 8.66 4.67 -16.25
N PHE A 197 8.53 5.24 -15.06
CA PHE A 197 7.46 4.89 -14.13
C PHE A 197 6.07 5.15 -14.73
N GLY A 198 5.89 6.27 -15.41
CA GLY A 198 4.68 6.58 -16.17
C GLY A 198 4.38 5.55 -17.27
N PHE A 199 5.39 5.15 -18.04
CA PHE A 199 5.24 4.10 -19.07
C PHE A 199 4.89 2.74 -18.47
N ILE A 200 5.50 2.37 -17.34
CA ILE A 200 5.18 1.13 -16.61
C ILE A 200 3.71 1.15 -16.18
N ILE A 201 3.25 2.23 -15.53
CA ILE A 201 1.85 2.36 -15.12
C ILE A 201 0.91 2.28 -16.33
N SER A 202 1.20 3.01 -17.41
CA SER A 202 0.37 2.98 -18.61
C SER A 202 0.27 1.58 -19.22
N THR A 203 1.38 0.83 -19.19
CA THR A 203 1.44 -0.53 -19.71
C THR A 203 0.65 -1.50 -18.82
N LEU A 204 0.83 -1.42 -17.50
CA LEU A 204 0.09 -2.25 -16.55
C LEU A 204 -1.41 -1.98 -16.59
N ARG A 205 -1.83 -0.71 -16.72
CA ARG A 205 -3.24 -0.33 -16.90
C ARG A 205 -3.86 -0.81 -18.21
N ARG A 206 -3.05 -1.22 -19.19
CA ARG A 206 -3.52 -1.82 -20.44
C ARG A 206 -3.72 -3.33 -20.31
N TYR A 207 -3.02 -3.97 -19.38
CA TYR A 207 -3.08 -5.42 -19.15
C TYR A 207 -4.04 -5.85 -18.03
N GLY A 208 -4.31 -4.98 -17.06
CA GLY A 208 -5.30 -5.18 -15.99
C GLY A 208 -6.63 -4.51 -16.29
#